data_AF-A0A5W8MHQ7-F1
#
_entry.id   AF-A0A5W8MHQ7-F1
#
_cell.length_a   1.000
_cell.length_b   1.000
_cell.length_c   1.000
_cell.angle_alpha   90.00
_cell.angle_beta   90.00
_cell.angle_gamma   90.00
#
_symmetry.space_group_name_H-M   'P 1'
#
loop_
_entity.id
_entity.type
_entity.pdbx_description
1 polymer ?
#
loop_
_entity_poly.entity_id
_entity_poly.type
_entity_poly.pdbx_seq_one_letter_code
_entity_poly.pdbx_strand_id
1 'polypeptide(L)'
;MQFKINATDLDFIINIIDDLSVLNKLKKSKEHGEHLAKEKYPTGKYIINLSTDDVDCIVEQLSDFILISGIDSSGEINSTGMRIESIIDIFI
;
A
#
# COMPACT_ATOMS: atom_id res chain seq x y z
N MET A 1 -12.33 4.34 6.12
CA MET A 1 -11.10 4.79 6.81
C MET A 1 -10.26 5.59 5.83
N GLN A 2 -9.52 6.59 6.30
CA GLN A 2 -8.69 7.45 5.45
C GLN A 2 -7.21 7.24 5.79
N PHE A 3 -6.41 6.97 4.76
CA PHE A 3 -4.97 6.70 4.87
C PHE A 3 -4.18 7.72 4.06
N LYS A 4 -2.95 7.99 4.52
CA LYS A 4 -2.01 8.87 3.81
C LYS A 4 -0.74 8.09 3.50
N ILE A 5 -0.57 7.72 2.23
CA ILE A 5 0.47 6.79 1.78
C ILE A 5 1.45 7.51 0.86
N ASN A 6 2.75 7.24 0.95
CA ASN A 6 3.73 7.82 0.04
C ASN A 6 3.58 7.25 -1.38
N ALA A 7 3.98 8.01 -2.39
CA ALA A 7 3.94 7.60 -3.80
C ALA A 7 4.58 6.23 -4.05
N THR A 8 5.79 6.03 -3.51
CA THR A 8 6.57 4.81 -3.71
C THR A 8 5.91 3.59 -3.09
N ASP A 9 5.26 3.75 -1.93
CA ASP A 9 4.59 2.67 -1.22
C ASP A 9 3.25 2.35 -1.89
N LEU A 10 2.52 3.37 -2.33
CA LEU A 10 1.33 3.20 -3.13
C LEU A 10 1.62 2.43 -4.43
N ASP A 11 2.72 2.76 -5.11
CA ASP A 11 3.14 2.06 -6.32
C ASP A 11 3.51 0.61 -6.06
N PHE A 12 4.16 0.36 -4.92
CA PHE A 12 4.49 -0.97 -4.49
C PHE A 12 3.23 -1.81 -4.21
N ILE A 13 2.25 -1.25 -3.49
CA ILE A 13 0.97 -1.91 -3.23
C ILE A 13 0.23 -2.19 -4.56
N ILE A 14 0.12 -1.22 -5.46
CA ILE A 14 -0.55 -1.37 -6.76
C ILE A 14 0.04 -2.50 -7.61
N ASN A 15 1.33 -2.79 -7.47
CA ASN A 15 2.00 -3.87 -8.21
C ASN A 15 1.78 -5.27 -7.59
N ILE A 16 1.29 -5.34 -6.36
CA ILE A 16 1.02 -6.60 -5.66
C ILE A 16 -0.47 -6.94 -5.71
N ILE A 17 -1.33 -5.94 -5.52
CA ILE A 17 -2.77 -6.15 -5.39
C ILE A 17 -3.39 -6.62 -6.71
N ASP A 18 -4.08 -7.75 -6.68
CA ASP A 18 -4.78 -8.34 -7.83
C ASP A 18 -6.30 -8.09 -7.83
N ASP A 19 -6.89 -7.73 -6.69
CA ASP A 19 -8.30 -7.41 -6.60
C ASP A 19 -8.62 -6.14 -7.40
N LEU A 20 -9.44 -6.28 -8.44
CA LEU A 20 -9.75 -5.20 -9.36
C LEU A 20 -10.48 -4.02 -8.69
N SER A 21 -11.30 -4.28 -7.67
CA SER A 21 -12.06 -3.23 -6.99
C SER A 21 -11.11 -2.34 -6.18
N VAL A 22 -10.28 -2.97 -5.34
CA VAL A 22 -9.25 -2.31 -4.52
C VAL A 22 -8.22 -1.62 -5.41
N LEU A 23 -7.70 -2.31 -6.42
CA LEU A 23 -6.72 -1.77 -7.36
C LEU A 23 -7.21 -0.51 -8.06
N ASN A 24 -8.48 -0.49 -8.49
CA ASN A 24 -9.06 0.69 -9.13
C ASN A 24 -9.18 1.88 -8.16
N LYS A 25 -9.48 1.64 -6.87
CA LYS A 25 -9.49 2.70 -5.84
C LYS A 25 -8.09 3.26 -5.63
N LEU A 26 -7.08 2.40 -5.50
CA LEU A 26 -5.69 2.80 -5.34
C LEU A 26 -5.18 3.65 -6.52
N LYS A 27 -5.46 3.21 -7.76
CA LYS A 27 -5.09 3.94 -8.98
C LYS A 27 -5.78 5.31 -9.07
N LYS A 28 -7.08 5.38 -8.80
CA LYS A 28 -7.82 6.66 -8.76
C LYS A 28 -7.25 7.61 -7.70
N SER A 29 -6.92 7.09 -6.52
CA SER A 29 -6.27 7.87 -5.47
C SER A 29 -4.88 8.36 -5.88
N LYS A 30 -4.13 7.59 -6.67
CA LYS A 30 -2.85 8.05 -7.24
C LYS A 30 -3.03 9.19 -8.25
N GLU A 31 -4.10 9.16 -9.04
CA GLU A 31 -4.35 10.20 -10.07
C GLU A 31 -4.89 11.50 -9.47
N HIS A 32 -5.70 11.42 -8.41
CA HIS A 32 -6.48 12.57 -7.93
C HIS A 32 -6.38 12.83 -6.42
N GLY A 33 -5.77 11.93 -5.67
CA GLY A 33 -5.70 11.98 -4.21
C GLY A 33 -4.42 12.60 -3.66
N GLU A 34 -3.58 13.26 -4.48
CA GLU A 34 -2.34 13.82 -3.96
C GLU A 34 -2.63 14.90 -2.90
N HIS A 35 -2.02 14.74 -1.74
CA HIS A 35 -2.10 15.70 -0.66
C HIS A 35 -1.22 16.91 -0.99
N LEU A 36 -1.86 18.08 -1.03
CA LEU A 36 -1.19 19.35 -1.25
C LEU A 36 -0.99 20.09 0.09
N ALA A 37 0.25 20.39 0.45
CA ALA A 37 0.54 21.27 1.57
C ALA A 37 0.12 22.70 1.22
N LYS A 38 -0.64 23.35 2.11
CA LYS A 38 -1.22 24.68 1.89
C LYS A 38 -2.03 24.77 0.58
N GLU A 39 -2.65 23.67 0.18
CA GLU A 39 -3.46 23.55 -1.04
C GLU A 39 -2.70 23.86 -2.34
N LYS A 40 -1.36 23.91 -2.29
CA LYS A 40 -0.53 24.42 -3.39
C LYS A 40 0.66 23.53 -3.73
N TYR A 41 1.26 22.88 -2.74
CA TYR A 41 2.54 22.19 -2.93
C TYR A 41 2.36 20.67 -2.84
N PRO A 42 2.67 19.90 -3.91
CA PRO A 42 2.60 18.45 -3.88
C PRO A 42 3.53 17.89 -2.82
N THR A 43 3.06 16.90 -2.05
CA THR A 43 3.83 16.29 -0.97
C THR A 43 4.32 14.88 -1.30
N GLY A 44 3.96 14.34 -2.47
CA GLY A 44 4.24 12.94 -2.82
C GLY A 44 3.52 11.94 -1.91
N LYS A 45 2.51 12.39 -1.15
CA LYS A 45 1.63 11.55 -0.34
C LYS A 45 0.22 11.60 -0.89
N TYR A 46 -0.44 10.45 -0.95
CA TYR A 46 -1.77 10.28 -1.50
C TYR A 46 -2.75 9.91 -0.41
N ILE A 47 -3.93 10.53 -0.46
CA ILE A 47 -5.04 10.26 0.44
C ILE A 47 -5.92 9.18 -0.20
N ILE A 48 -6.15 8.11 0.55
CA ILE A 48 -6.91 6.97 0.10
C ILE A 48 -8.03 6.70 1.10
N ASN A 49 -9.25 6.57 0.60
CA ASN A 49 -10.40 6.17 1.41
C ASN A 49 -10.71 4.70 1.11
N LEU A 50 -10.63 3.86 2.14
CA LEU A 50 -10.82 2.41 2.06
C LEU A 50 -11.88 1.97 3.06
N SER A 51 -12.70 0.98 2.70
CA SER A 51 -13.54 0.27 3.69
C SER A 51 -12.69 -0.67 4.54
N THR A 52 -13.29 -1.24 5.59
CA THR A 52 -12.64 -2.31 6.36
C THR A 52 -12.33 -3.51 5.45
N ASP A 53 -13.28 -3.94 4.63
CA ASP A 53 -13.08 -5.04 3.67
C ASP A 53 -11.93 -4.75 2.68
N ASP A 54 -11.77 -3.51 2.22
CA ASP A 54 -10.65 -3.13 1.36
C ASP A 54 -9.30 -3.25 2.09
N VAL A 55 -9.27 -2.85 3.37
CA VAL A 55 -8.07 -2.92 4.21
C VAL A 55 -7.69 -4.38 4.46
N ASP A 56 -8.66 -5.21 4.86
CA ASP A 56 -8.44 -6.63 5.12
C ASP A 56 -7.89 -7.33 3.88
N CYS A 57 -8.47 -7.02 2.70
CA CYS A 57 -8.00 -7.54 1.42
C CYS A 57 -6.55 -7.13 1.11
N ILE A 58 -6.18 -5.86 1.33
CA ILE A 58 -4.80 -5.39 1.12
C ILE A 58 -3.84 -6.10 2.06
N VAL A 59 -4.17 -6.18 3.35
CA VAL A 59 -3.31 -6.79 4.36
C VAL A 59 -3.11 -8.28 4.08
N GLU A 60 -4.16 -9.00 3.71
CA GLU A 60 -4.10 -10.41 3.33
C GLU A 60 -3.14 -10.63 2.14
N GLN A 61 -3.35 -9.92 1.03
CA GLN A 61 -2.52 -10.08 -0.17
C GLN A 61 -1.05 -9.67 0.06
N LEU A 62 -0.81 -8.62 0.85
CA LEU A 62 0.54 -8.24 1.24
C LEU A 62 1.19 -9.33 2.11
N SER A 63 0.47 -9.90 3.06
CA SER A 63 0.96 -10.97 3.93
C SER A 63 1.32 -12.22 3.13
N ASP A 64 0.47 -12.61 2.18
CA ASP A 64 0.76 -13.70 1.25
C ASP A 64 2.01 -13.42 0.40
N PHE A 65 2.18 -12.17 -0.02
CA PHE A 65 3.36 -11.78 -0.79
C PHE A 65 4.67 -11.84 0.02
N ILE A 66 4.62 -11.65 1.35
CA ILE A 66 5.78 -11.91 2.23
C ILE A 66 6.20 -13.37 2.13
N LEU A 67 5.26 -14.30 2.16
CA LEU A 67 5.57 -15.74 2.10
C LEU A 67 6.23 -16.14 0.77
N ILE A 68 5.89 -15.44 -0.32
CA ILE A 68 6.40 -15.72 -1.66
C ILE A 68 7.76 -15.05 -1.91
N SER A 69 7.89 -13.77 -1.53
CA SER A 69 9.02 -12.91 -1.96
C SER A 69 9.72 -12.18 -0.82
N GLY A 70 9.18 -12.23 0.39
CA GLY A 70 9.67 -11.52 1.56
C GLY A 70 10.60 -12.34 2.46
N ILE A 71 10.80 -13.62 2.19
CA ILE A 71 11.68 -14.52 2.95
C ILE A 71 12.87 -14.93 2.07
N ASP A 72 14.08 -14.91 2.62
CA ASP A 72 15.27 -15.36 1.92
C ASP A 72 15.55 -16.87 2.07
N SER A 73 16.64 -17.35 1.47
CA SER A 73 17.04 -18.76 1.53
C SER A 73 17.40 -19.27 2.94
N SER A 74 17.62 -18.36 3.90
CA SER A 74 17.88 -18.71 5.29
C SER A 74 16.62 -18.83 6.14
N GLY A 75 15.46 -18.46 5.58
CA GLY A 75 14.18 -18.41 6.30
C GLY A 75 13.98 -17.10 7.07
N GLU A 76 14.83 -16.10 6.84
CA GLU A 76 14.71 -14.78 7.46
C GLU A 76 13.97 -13.78 6.54
N ILE A 77 13.35 -12.79 7.16
CA ILE A 77 12.69 -11.70 6.45
C ILE A 77 13.75 -10.84 5.74
N ASN A 78 13.61 -10.69 4.43
CA ASN A 78 14.48 -9.89 3.60
C ASN A 78 14.01 -8.42 3.50
N SER A 79 14.71 -7.60 2.71
CA SER A 79 14.36 -6.18 2.53
C SER A 79 12.96 -5.94 1.95
N THR A 80 12.49 -6.84 1.09
CA THR A 80 11.13 -6.77 0.53
C THR A 80 10.10 -7.10 1.61
N GLY A 81 10.34 -8.14 2.40
CA GLY A 81 9.50 -8.51 3.54
C GLY A 81 9.39 -7.39 4.57
N MET A 82 10.52 -6.82 4.99
CA MET A 82 10.54 -5.66 5.91
C MET A 82 9.75 -4.47 5.37
N ARG A 83 9.83 -4.21 4.05
CA ARG A 83 9.06 -3.13 3.43
C ARG A 83 7.56 -3.43 3.47
N ILE A 84 7.16 -4.67 3.23
CA ILE A 84 5.75 -5.07 3.27
C ILE A 84 5.20 -4.94 4.69
N GLU A 85 5.93 -5.39 5.71
CA GLU A 85 5.53 -5.22 7.11
C GLU A 85 5.32 -3.74 7.46
N SER A 86 6.28 -2.89 7.08
CA SER A 86 6.17 -1.44 7.30
C SER A 86 4.97 -0.82 6.56
N ILE A 87 4.51 -1.40 5.46
CA ILE A 87 3.32 -0.96 4.74
C ILE A 87 2.05 -1.46 5.45
N ILE A 88 2.03 -2.71 5.92
CA ILE A 88 0.91 -3.27 6.67
C ILE A 88 0.64 -2.44 7.94
N ASP A 89 1.70 -2.00 8.63
CA ASP A 89 1.60 -1.12 9.81
C ASP A 89 0.88 0.22 9.53
N ILE A 90 0.75 0.65 8.27
CA ILE A 90 -0.02 1.85 7.91
C ILE A 90 -1.54 1.61 8.05
N PHE A 91 -1.96 0.36 7.96
CA PHE A 91 -3.36 -0.05 7.89
C PHE A 91 -3.93 -0.56 9.23
N ILE A 92 -3.08 -0.83 10.21
CA ILE A 92 -3.41 -1.28 11.58
C ILE A 92 -3.53 -0.08 12.52
#